data_AF-A0A3L7TMY3-F1
#
_entry.id   AF-A0A3L7TMY3-F1
#
_cell.length_a   1.000
_cell.length_b   1.000
_cell.length_c   1.000
_cell.angle_alpha   90.00
_cell.angle_beta   90.00
_cell.angle_gamma   90.00
#
_symmetry.space_group_name_H-M   'P 1'
#
loop_
_entity.id
_entity.type
_entity.pdbx_description
1 polymer ?
#
loop_
_entity_poly.entity_id
_entity_poly.type
_entity_poly.pdbx_seq_one_letter_code
_entity_poly.pdbx_strand_id
1 'polypeptide(L)'
;MWRAFRKSQREIARYSKPKQHTIFDAIQSGAFVVAFFIAPFIVWNAQRMYTQVESEVLLHVRVFLSPENERTEHGGLTGFAIAEKDLKLGWIGVTPMAQVIVVDETVRHGWPLTTVDFTPTTVLRSTLIPPCQESMRADVDSVAREVALKAGVFTEYSRTRVHYGSWIFSVGAWWFMISALVALLLLPARFIAVVRKRARNAIRQNRMNTSRCPNCGYNVRSTMILGRCPECGSSVYERPEY
;
A
#
# COMPACT_ATOMS: atom_id res chain seq x y z
N MET A 1 32.57 -35.66 25.17
CA MET A 1 31.63 -34.77 24.42
C MET A 1 32.33 -33.61 23.70
N TRP A 2 33.12 -32.78 24.38
CA TRP A 2 33.77 -31.58 23.79
C TRP A 2 34.69 -31.85 22.57
N ARG A 3 35.41 -32.97 22.56
CA ARG A 3 36.27 -33.36 21.42
C ARG A 3 35.48 -33.67 20.14
N ALA A 4 34.28 -34.24 20.26
CA ALA A 4 33.43 -34.56 19.11
C ALA A 4 32.86 -33.27 18.46
N PHE A 5 32.45 -32.30 19.28
CA PHE A 5 31.96 -31.01 18.80
C PHE A 5 33.02 -30.21 18.04
N ARG A 6 34.27 -30.17 18.53
CA ARG A 6 35.39 -29.53 17.80
C ARG A 6 35.72 -30.23 16.48
N LYS A 7 35.57 -31.55 16.40
CA LYS A 7 35.80 -32.29 15.15
C LYS A 7 34.73 -31.95 14.11
N SER A 8 33.47 -31.91 14.52
CA SER A 8 32.34 -31.48 13.69
C SER A 8 32.52 -30.05 13.17
N GLN A 9 32.92 -29.09 14.02
CA GLN A 9 33.15 -27.72 13.56
C GLN A 9 34.31 -27.59 12.56
N ARG A 10 35.37 -28.40 12.69
CA ARG A 10 36.48 -28.42 11.72
C ARG A 10 36.10 -29.06 10.39
N GLU A 11 35.22 -30.06 10.41
CA GLU A 11 34.64 -30.63 9.19
C GLU A 11 33.72 -29.62 8.52
N ILE A 12 32.82 -28.97 9.27
CA ILE A 12 31.97 -27.90 8.74
C ILE A 12 32.82 -26.77 8.15
N ALA A 13 33.88 -26.32 8.82
CA ALA A 13 34.78 -25.29 8.30
C ALA A 13 35.54 -25.72 7.05
N ARG A 14 35.92 -27.01 6.93
CA ARG A 14 36.60 -27.56 5.74
C ARG A 14 35.67 -27.67 4.54
N TYR A 15 34.39 -28.01 4.77
CA TYR A 15 33.40 -28.16 3.70
C TYR A 15 32.60 -26.89 3.42
N SER A 16 32.62 -25.91 4.33
CA SER A 16 32.06 -24.59 4.10
C SER A 16 33.00 -23.83 3.16
N LYS A 17 32.77 -23.94 1.85
CA LYS A 17 33.33 -22.97 0.91
C LYS A 17 32.95 -21.58 1.43
N PRO A 18 33.90 -20.63 1.58
CA PRO A 18 33.57 -19.28 2.01
C PRO A 18 32.49 -18.77 1.05
N LYS A 19 31.33 -18.41 1.62
CA LYS A 19 30.22 -17.87 0.83
C LYS A 19 30.73 -16.56 0.24
N GLN A 20 31.12 -16.58 -1.03
CA GLN A 20 31.49 -15.37 -1.74
C GLN A 20 30.24 -14.49 -1.80
N HIS A 21 30.20 -13.47 -0.95
CA HIS A 21 29.16 -12.46 -0.99
C HIS A 21 29.25 -11.80 -2.36
N THR A 22 28.21 -11.99 -3.17
CA THR A 22 28.16 -11.35 -4.47
C THR A 22 27.82 -9.87 -4.27
N ILE A 23 28.27 -9.00 -5.18
CA ILE A 23 27.89 -7.58 -5.17
C ILE A 23 26.37 -7.43 -5.12
N PHE A 24 25.63 -8.35 -5.75
CA PHE A 24 24.17 -8.37 -5.72
C PHE A 24 23.58 -8.61 -4.33
N ASP A 25 24.22 -9.39 -3.46
CA ASP A 25 23.76 -9.62 -2.09
C ASP A 25 23.96 -8.38 -1.22
N ALA A 26 25.06 -7.66 -1.45
CA ALA A 26 25.32 -6.38 -0.80
C ALA A 26 24.28 -5.32 -1.22
N ILE A 27 23.98 -5.22 -2.52
CA ILE A 27 22.95 -4.29 -3.04
C ILE A 27 21.59 -4.63 -2.45
N GLN A 28 21.18 -5.90 -2.45
CA GLN A 28 19.87 -6.30 -1.92
C GLN A 28 19.77 -6.03 -0.41
N SER A 29 20.83 -6.30 0.35
CA SER A 29 20.87 -6.01 1.79
C SER A 29 20.82 -4.50 2.07
N GLY A 30 21.54 -3.70 1.29
CA GLY A 30 21.49 -2.24 1.38
C GLY A 30 20.10 -1.69 1.05
N ALA A 31 19.49 -2.17 -0.03
CA ALA A 31 18.14 -1.77 -0.43
C ALA A 31 17.10 -2.12 0.64
N PHE A 32 17.22 -3.27 1.29
CA PHE A 32 16.33 -3.68 2.39
C PHE A 32 16.39 -2.72 3.58
N VAL A 33 17.59 -2.27 3.97
CA VAL A 33 17.78 -1.28 5.04
C VAL A 33 17.23 0.09 4.62
N VAL A 34 17.52 0.53 3.40
CA VAL A 34 17.02 1.82 2.88
C VAL A 34 15.49 1.82 2.81
N ALA A 35 14.88 0.73 2.34
CA ALA A 35 13.44 0.59 2.24
C ALA A 35 12.72 0.70 3.60
N PHE A 36 13.37 0.27 4.70
CA PHE A 36 12.84 0.43 6.06
C PHE A 36 12.62 1.90 6.43
N PHE A 37 13.52 2.80 6.02
CA PHE A 37 13.39 4.24 6.28
C PHE A 37 12.45 4.94 5.30
N ILE A 38 12.37 4.47 4.05
CA ILE A 38 11.50 5.06 3.02
C ILE A 38 10.04 4.67 3.23
N ALA A 39 9.74 3.46 3.71
CA ALA A 39 8.37 2.96 3.81
C ALA A 39 7.45 3.84 4.70
N PRO A 40 7.84 4.30 5.90
CA PRO A 40 7.04 5.24 6.70
C PRO A 40 6.72 6.54 5.96
N PHE A 41 7.68 7.06 5.20
CA PHE A 41 7.49 8.28 4.41
C PHE A 41 6.46 8.06 3.29
N ILE A 42 6.49 6.90 2.63
CA ILE A 42 5.49 6.55 1.62
C ILE A 42 4.10 6.44 2.25
N VAL A 43 3.96 5.74 3.39
CA VAL A 43 2.67 5.60 4.08
C VAL A 43 2.12 6.98 4.50
N TRP A 44 2.97 7.85 5.04
CA TRP A 44 2.61 9.21 5.40
C TRP A 44 2.09 10.03 4.20
N ASN A 45 2.77 9.93 3.04
CA ASN A 45 2.31 10.61 1.82
C ASN A 45 1.03 9.98 1.27
N ALA A 46 0.94 8.65 1.29
CA ALA A 46 -0.25 7.93 0.83
C ALA A 46 -1.49 8.28 1.66
N GLN A 47 -1.34 8.49 2.97
CA GLN A 47 -2.42 8.96 3.83
C GLN A 47 -3.01 10.31 3.38
N ARG A 48 -2.16 11.21 2.84
CA ARG A 48 -2.60 12.52 2.33
C ARG A 48 -3.25 12.43 0.95
N MET A 49 -2.79 11.52 0.10
CA MET A 49 -3.24 11.40 -1.29
C MET A 49 -4.49 10.53 -1.45
N TYR A 50 -4.62 9.48 -0.65
CA TYR A 50 -5.71 8.52 -0.75
C TYR A 50 -6.75 8.78 0.33
N THR A 51 -7.82 9.43 -0.08
CA THR A 51 -9.00 9.71 0.73
C THR A 51 -10.20 9.00 0.14
N GLN A 52 -10.84 8.15 0.92
CA GLN A 52 -12.13 7.57 0.57
C GLN A 52 -13.20 8.22 1.44
N VAL A 53 -14.22 8.79 0.81
CA VAL A 53 -15.37 9.37 1.51
C VAL A 53 -16.51 8.38 1.40
N GLU A 54 -16.95 7.85 2.54
CA GLU A 54 -18.14 7.02 2.66
C GLU A 54 -19.22 7.85 3.34
N SER A 55 -20.39 7.96 2.72
CA SER A 55 -21.52 8.69 3.28
C SER A 55 -22.64 7.71 3.61
N GLU A 56 -23.06 7.67 4.87
CA GLU A 56 -24.18 6.85 5.33
C GLU A 56 -25.36 7.77 5.65
N VAL A 57 -26.54 7.44 5.12
CA VAL A 57 -27.76 8.18 5.41
C VAL A 57 -28.32 7.66 6.73
N LEU A 58 -28.29 8.50 7.77
CA LEU A 58 -28.76 8.14 9.10
C LEU A 58 -30.27 8.31 9.25
N LEU A 59 -30.81 9.40 8.70
CA LEU A 59 -32.19 9.79 8.94
C LEU A 59 -32.72 10.66 7.81
N HIS A 60 -33.96 10.42 7.40
CA HIS A 60 -34.72 11.35 6.58
C HIS A 60 -35.65 12.16 7.47
N VAL A 61 -35.60 13.47 7.34
CA VAL A 61 -36.50 14.39 8.04
C VAL A 61 -37.35 15.13 7.01
N ARG A 62 -38.66 15.10 7.18
CA ARG A 62 -39.57 15.95 6.40
C ARG A 62 -39.99 17.12 7.27
N VAL A 63 -39.81 18.32 6.74
CA VAL A 63 -40.19 19.58 7.41
C VAL A 63 -41.43 20.15 6.70
N PHE A 64 -42.40 20.56 7.49
CA PHE A 64 -43.69 21.07 7.04
C PHE A 64 -44.08 22.31 7.86
N LEU A 65 -44.95 23.12 7.29
CA LEU A 65 -45.53 24.27 7.97
C LEU A 65 -46.79 23.82 8.71
N SER A 66 -46.80 23.98 10.03
CA SER A 66 -47.97 23.70 10.86
C SER A 66 -48.70 25.02 11.16
N PRO A 67 -49.96 25.18 10.71
CA PRO A 67 -50.73 26.40 10.95
C PRO A 67 -51.04 26.60 12.45
N GLU A 68 -51.02 25.54 13.25
CA GLU A 68 -51.27 25.62 14.69
C GLU A 68 -50.10 26.21 15.47
N ASN A 69 -48.89 26.19 14.89
CA ASN A 69 -47.64 26.57 15.56
C ASN A 69 -47.03 27.89 15.07
N GLU A 70 -47.79 28.77 14.40
CA GLU A 70 -47.29 30.06 13.89
C GLU A 70 -46.58 30.94 14.95
N ARG A 71 -46.79 30.69 16.25
CA ARG A 71 -46.13 31.39 17.37
C ARG A 71 -44.80 30.79 17.83
N THR A 72 -44.33 29.70 17.22
CA THR A 72 -43.04 29.07 17.60
C THR A 72 -41.85 29.85 17.05
N GLU A 73 -40.68 29.72 17.69
CA GLU A 73 -39.44 30.43 17.34
C GLU A 73 -38.96 30.18 15.89
N HIS A 74 -39.45 29.11 15.24
CA HIS A 74 -39.11 28.72 13.87
C HIS A 74 -40.23 29.00 12.85
N GLY A 75 -41.10 29.98 13.12
CA GLY A 75 -42.12 30.42 12.15
C GLY A 75 -43.17 29.36 11.81
N GLY A 76 -43.49 28.46 12.75
CA GLY A 76 -44.46 27.38 12.55
C GLY A 76 -43.92 26.16 11.82
N LEU A 77 -42.61 26.08 11.55
CA LEU A 77 -41.99 24.89 10.99
C LEU A 77 -41.93 23.76 12.02
N THR A 78 -42.27 22.57 11.57
CA THR A 78 -42.22 21.34 12.37
C THR A 78 -41.65 20.21 11.51
N GLY A 79 -40.96 19.27 12.14
CA GLY A 79 -40.24 18.20 11.44
C GLY A 79 -40.56 16.83 12.02
N PHE A 80 -40.60 15.82 11.15
CA PHE A 80 -40.74 14.42 11.56
C PHE A 80 -39.67 13.55 10.90
N ALA A 81 -39.14 12.62 11.69
CA ALA A 81 -38.26 11.56 11.22
C ALA A 81 -39.08 10.53 10.43
N ILE A 82 -38.55 10.09 9.29
CA ILE A 82 -39.19 9.14 8.39
C ILE A 82 -38.22 8.00 8.11
N ALA A 83 -38.71 6.77 8.23
CA ALA A 83 -37.96 5.59 7.85
C ALA A 83 -37.81 5.52 6.32
N GLU A 84 -36.68 5.00 5.84
CA GLU A 84 -36.38 4.94 4.40
C GLU A 84 -37.50 4.25 3.59
N LYS A 85 -38.10 3.18 4.14
CA LYS A 85 -39.23 2.46 3.53
C LYS A 85 -40.46 3.35 3.28
N ASP A 86 -40.65 4.38 4.09
CA ASP A 86 -41.81 5.27 4.09
C ASP A 86 -41.59 6.50 3.20
N LEU A 87 -40.41 6.65 2.59
CA LEU A 87 -40.12 7.73 1.64
C LEU A 87 -41.05 7.76 0.43
N LYS A 88 -41.62 6.61 0.06
CA LYS A 88 -42.58 6.50 -1.05
C LYS A 88 -43.98 6.98 -0.68
N LEU A 89 -44.31 7.06 0.61
CA LEU A 89 -45.57 7.65 1.04
C LEU A 89 -45.52 9.14 0.71
N GLY A 90 -46.51 9.61 -0.02
CA GLY A 90 -46.66 11.02 -0.36
C GLY A 90 -46.79 11.90 0.89
N TRP A 91 -46.82 13.21 0.67
CA TRP A 91 -47.02 14.18 1.74
C TRP A 91 -48.50 14.18 2.11
N ILE A 92 -48.85 13.78 3.34
CA ILE A 92 -50.26 13.65 3.78
C ILE A 92 -50.65 14.85 4.63
N GLY A 93 -51.60 15.66 4.15
CA GLY A 93 -52.37 16.61 4.96
C GLY A 93 -51.65 17.88 5.44
N VAL A 94 -50.41 18.15 5.01
CA VAL A 94 -49.62 19.33 5.41
C VAL A 94 -48.84 19.92 4.23
N THR A 95 -48.56 21.23 4.26
CA THR A 95 -47.77 21.91 3.23
C THR A 95 -46.29 21.53 3.37
N PRO A 96 -45.70 20.79 2.41
CA PRO A 96 -44.34 20.29 2.51
C PRO A 96 -43.33 21.40 2.23
N MET A 97 -42.40 21.65 3.15
CA MET A 97 -41.41 22.72 3.00
C MET A 97 -40.07 22.20 2.49
N ALA A 98 -39.56 21.12 3.10
CA ALA A 98 -38.29 20.57 2.70
C ALA A 98 -38.16 19.09 3.08
N GLN A 99 -37.30 18.39 2.35
CA GLN A 99 -36.77 17.09 2.75
C GLN A 99 -35.31 17.27 3.13
N VAL A 100 -34.97 16.96 4.37
CA VAL A 100 -33.60 17.04 4.89
C VAL A 100 -33.09 15.63 5.10
N ILE A 101 -31.89 15.35 4.60
CA ILE A 101 -31.20 14.09 4.81
C ILE A 101 -30.09 14.36 5.82
N VAL A 102 -30.11 13.61 6.92
CA VAL A 102 -29.02 13.60 7.90
C VAL A 102 -28.02 12.56 7.43
N VAL A 103 -26.82 13.02 7.09
CA VAL A 103 -25.76 12.18 6.54
C VAL A 103 -24.60 12.16 7.53
N ASP A 104 -24.12 10.95 7.85
CA ASP A 104 -22.82 10.79 8.48
C ASP A 104 -21.79 10.57 7.37
N GLU A 105 -20.75 11.39 7.37
CA GLU A 105 -19.65 11.23 6.43
C GLU A 105 -18.47 10.65 7.20
N THR A 106 -17.90 9.56 6.70
CA THR A 106 -16.66 9.00 7.22
C THR A 106 -15.59 9.13 6.16
N VAL A 107 -14.55 9.90 6.47
CA VAL A 107 -13.37 10.07 5.61
C VAL A 107 -12.29 9.11 6.08
N ARG A 108 -11.99 8.12 5.24
CA ARG A 108 -10.94 7.12 5.47
C ARG A 108 -9.67 7.53 4.76
N HIS A 109 -8.55 7.54 5.49
CA HIS A 109 -7.23 7.87 4.98
C HIS A 109 -6.26 6.69 5.05
N GLY A 110 -5.44 6.52 4.03
CA GLY A 110 -4.32 5.56 4.02
C GLY A 110 -4.34 4.58 2.87
N TRP A 111 -3.18 3.95 2.64
CA TRP A 111 -2.99 2.87 1.68
C TRP A 111 -1.76 2.04 2.08
N PRO A 112 -1.77 0.70 1.96
CA PRO A 112 -2.84 -0.15 1.41
C PRO A 112 -4.01 -0.41 2.36
N LEU A 113 -3.85 -0.13 3.66
CA LEU A 113 -4.92 -0.23 4.65
C LEU A 113 -5.31 1.16 5.16
N THR A 114 -6.53 1.27 5.67
CA THR A 114 -7.00 2.48 6.35
C THR A 114 -6.24 2.69 7.65
N THR A 115 -5.60 3.85 7.76
CA THR A 115 -4.73 4.22 8.88
C THR A 115 -5.39 5.20 9.83
N VAL A 116 -6.28 6.04 9.32
CA VAL A 116 -7.03 7.03 10.10
C VAL A 116 -8.45 7.12 9.53
N ASP A 117 -9.42 7.06 10.42
CA ASP A 117 -10.80 7.41 10.12
C ASP A 117 -11.10 8.76 10.76
N PHE A 118 -11.66 9.66 9.97
CA PHE A 118 -12.16 10.94 10.42
C PHE A 118 -13.66 10.99 10.14
N THR A 119 -14.45 11.00 11.20
CA THR A 119 -15.89 11.21 11.13
C THR A 119 -16.14 12.67 11.51
N PRO A 120 -16.33 13.59 10.53
CA PRO A 120 -16.80 14.94 10.80
C PRO A 120 -18.13 14.97 11.56
N THR A 121 -18.55 16.17 11.94
CA THR A 121 -19.90 16.39 12.46
C THR A 121 -20.94 16.03 11.41
N THR A 122 -22.06 15.42 11.83
CA THR A 122 -23.15 15.05 10.92
C THR A 122 -23.62 16.24 10.08
N VAL A 123 -23.75 16.02 8.78
CA VAL A 123 -24.11 17.07 7.81
C VAL A 123 -25.60 16.95 7.48
N LEU A 124 -26.29 18.09 7.48
CA LEU A 124 -27.67 18.19 7.01
C LEU A 124 -27.65 18.61 5.54
N ARG A 125 -28.29 17.80 4.68
CA ARG A 125 -28.47 18.11 3.26
C ARG A 125 -29.95 18.37 3.00
N SER A 126 -30.33 19.64 2.98
CA SER A 126 -31.71 20.07 2.71
C SER A 126 -32.01 20.15 1.22
N THR A 127 -33.13 19.58 0.79
CA THR A 127 -33.74 19.82 -0.52
C THR A 127 -35.05 20.57 -0.30
N LEU A 128 -35.08 21.85 -0.69
CA LEU A 128 -36.27 22.70 -0.54
C LEU A 128 -37.30 22.35 -1.62
N ILE A 129 -38.57 22.39 -1.23
CA ILE A 129 -39.71 22.13 -2.12
C ILE A 129 -40.26 23.51 -2.54
N PRO A 130 -40.89 23.68 -3.72
CA PRO A 130 -41.25 24.99 -4.26
C PRO A 130 -41.97 26.02 -3.35
N PRO A 131 -42.84 25.66 -2.38
CA PRO A 131 -43.43 26.66 -1.49
C PRO A 131 -42.44 27.22 -0.45
N CYS A 132 -41.27 26.61 -0.28
CA CYS A 132 -40.26 27.02 0.69
C CYS A 132 -39.25 27.97 0.05
N GLN A 133 -39.16 29.20 0.57
CA GLN A 133 -38.18 30.18 0.13
C GLN A 133 -36.77 29.85 0.66
N GLU A 134 -35.75 30.24 -0.09
CA GLU A 134 -34.33 30.04 0.28
C GLU A 134 -33.98 30.70 1.63
N SER A 135 -34.64 31.82 1.97
CA SER A 135 -34.49 32.50 3.25
C SER A 135 -34.85 31.63 4.46
N MET A 136 -35.72 30.63 4.28
CA MET A 136 -36.15 29.72 5.35
C MET A 136 -35.23 28.50 5.51
N ARG A 137 -34.17 28.35 4.69
CA ARG A 137 -33.29 27.17 4.78
C ARG A 137 -32.67 27.02 6.17
N ALA A 138 -32.23 28.12 6.79
CA ALA A 138 -31.64 28.08 8.13
C ALA A 138 -32.61 27.56 9.19
N ASP A 139 -33.90 27.94 9.10
CA ASP A 139 -34.95 27.48 10.01
C ASP A 139 -35.36 26.04 9.74
N VAL A 140 -35.36 25.62 8.46
CA VAL A 140 -35.54 24.21 8.09
C VAL A 140 -34.43 23.33 8.66
N ASP A 141 -33.18 23.78 8.55
CA ASP A 141 -32.01 23.06 9.06
C ASP A 141 -31.99 23.01 10.59
N SER A 142 -32.44 24.06 11.28
CA SER A 142 -32.53 24.08 12.75
C SER A 142 -33.59 23.10 13.26
N VAL A 143 -34.78 23.07 12.64
CA VAL A 143 -35.85 22.10 12.97
C VAL A 143 -35.39 20.68 12.67
N ALA A 144 -34.74 20.44 11.53
CA ALA A 144 -34.22 19.12 11.19
C ALA A 144 -33.12 18.66 12.17
N ARG A 145 -32.25 19.58 12.62
CA ARG A 145 -31.25 19.31 13.66
C ARG A 145 -31.90 18.90 14.97
N GLU A 146 -32.94 19.62 15.41
CA GLU A 146 -33.66 19.30 16.65
C GLU A 146 -34.27 17.90 16.60
N VAL A 147 -34.89 17.53 15.47
CA VAL A 147 -35.44 16.18 15.25
C VAL A 147 -34.33 15.13 15.28
N ALA A 148 -33.19 15.39 14.63
CA ALA A 148 -32.06 14.47 14.61
C ALA A 148 -31.40 14.29 16.00
N LEU A 149 -31.32 15.36 16.79
CA LEU A 149 -30.86 15.33 18.18
C LEU A 149 -31.81 14.52 19.06
N LYS A 150 -33.13 14.74 18.94
CA LYS A 150 -34.15 13.96 19.66
C LYS A 150 -34.11 12.47 19.30
N ALA A 151 -33.77 12.14 18.06
CA ALA A 151 -33.58 10.77 17.60
C ALA A 151 -32.24 10.15 18.03
N GLY A 152 -31.31 10.94 18.60
CA GLY A 152 -30.00 10.47 19.07
C GLY A 152 -29.01 10.11 17.97
N VAL A 153 -29.25 10.56 16.74
CA VAL A 153 -28.41 10.24 15.56
C VAL A 153 -27.46 11.38 15.17
N PHE A 154 -27.71 12.59 15.68
CA PHE A 154 -26.88 13.76 15.39
C PHE A 154 -25.65 13.80 16.29
N THR A 155 -24.47 13.98 15.71
CA THR A 155 -23.20 14.10 16.45
C THR A 155 -22.56 15.47 16.20
N GLU A 156 -22.40 16.24 17.27
CA GLU A 156 -21.79 17.59 17.22
C GLU A 156 -20.26 17.57 17.29
N TYR A 157 -19.67 16.44 17.61
CA TYR A 157 -18.23 16.30 17.78
C TYR A 157 -17.63 15.46 16.66
N SER A 158 -16.59 15.99 16.02
CA SER A 158 -15.79 15.19 15.12
C SER A 158 -15.02 14.14 15.91
N ARG A 159 -14.95 12.93 15.35
CA ARG A 159 -14.23 11.80 15.95
C ARG A 159 -13.11 11.38 15.01
N THR A 160 -11.88 11.42 15.52
CA THR A 160 -10.71 10.89 14.83
C THR A 160 -10.31 9.57 15.47
N ARG A 161 -10.23 8.51 14.69
CA ARG A 161 -9.72 7.20 15.14
C ARG A 161 -8.46 6.85 14.36
N VAL A 162 -7.37 6.64 15.09
CA VAL A 162 -6.09 6.22 14.51
C VAL A 162 -5.93 4.72 14.67
N HIS A 163 -5.67 4.03 13.57
CA HIS A 163 -5.48 2.58 13.53
C HIS A 163 -3.98 2.25 13.52
N TYR A 164 -3.37 2.20 14.70
CA TYR A 164 -1.93 1.93 14.85
C TYR A 164 -1.52 0.57 14.27
N GLY A 165 -2.37 -0.45 14.37
CA GLY A 165 -2.13 -1.77 13.75
C GLY A 165 -2.03 -1.68 12.23
N SER A 166 -2.94 -0.95 11.59
CA SER A 166 -2.92 -0.71 10.15
C SER A 166 -1.69 0.08 9.71
N TRP A 167 -1.22 1.03 10.53
CA TRP A 167 0.03 1.74 10.30
C TRP A 167 1.23 0.80 10.23
N ILE A 168 1.43 -0.02 11.25
CA ILE A 168 2.55 -0.97 11.34
C ILE A 168 2.52 -1.93 10.15
N PHE A 169 1.33 -2.47 9.83
CA PHE A 169 1.16 -3.37 8.69
C PHE A 169 1.44 -2.67 7.36
N SER A 170 0.96 -1.44 7.16
CA SER A 170 1.16 -0.69 5.92
C SER A 170 2.64 -0.37 5.70
N VAL A 171 3.37 0.00 6.75
CA VAL A 171 4.83 0.20 6.70
C VAL A 171 5.54 -1.10 6.34
N GLY A 172 5.18 -2.20 6.99
CA GLY A 172 5.73 -3.53 6.69
C GLY A 172 5.46 -3.98 5.25
N ALA A 173 4.24 -3.75 4.74
CA ALA A 173 3.84 -4.09 3.39
C ALA A 173 4.65 -3.31 2.35
N TRP A 174 4.79 -2.00 2.50
CA TRP A 174 5.61 -1.18 1.60
C TRP A 174 7.08 -1.55 1.64
N TRP A 175 7.62 -1.78 2.83
CA TRP A 175 8.99 -2.25 3.01
C TRP A 175 9.25 -3.55 2.25
N PHE A 176 8.34 -4.52 2.37
CA PHE A 176 8.40 -5.78 1.66
C PHE A 176 8.26 -5.59 0.15
N MET A 177 7.29 -4.79 -0.33
CA MET A 177 7.07 -4.55 -1.75
C MET A 177 8.28 -3.88 -2.43
N ILE A 178 8.91 -2.88 -1.80
CA ILE A 178 10.11 -2.24 -2.34
C ILE A 178 11.26 -3.23 -2.41
N SER A 179 11.46 -4.02 -1.36
CA SER A 179 12.51 -5.03 -1.30
C SER A 179 12.32 -6.11 -2.37
N ALA A 180 11.07 -6.57 -2.55
CA ALA A 180 10.70 -7.53 -3.57
C ALA A 180 10.89 -6.95 -4.99
N LEU A 181 10.52 -5.68 -5.20
CA LEU A 181 10.73 -4.98 -6.47
C LEU A 181 12.22 -4.90 -6.83
N VAL A 182 13.09 -4.54 -5.89
CA VAL A 182 14.54 -4.51 -6.11
C VAL A 182 15.06 -5.92 -6.43
N ALA A 183 14.62 -6.95 -5.72
CA ALA A 183 15.01 -8.33 -6.01
C ALA A 183 14.57 -8.76 -7.42
N LEU A 184 13.36 -8.39 -7.85
CA LEU A 184 12.83 -8.65 -9.19
C LEU A 184 13.67 -7.95 -10.27
N LEU A 185 14.05 -6.68 -10.04
CA LEU A 185 14.89 -5.91 -10.96
C LEU A 185 16.32 -6.46 -11.07
N LEU A 186 16.86 -7.04 -9.99
CA LEU A 186 18.20 -7.65 -9.99
C LEU A 186 18.23 -9.05 -10.62
N LEU A 187 17.08 -9.73 -10.71
CA LEU A 187 16.97 -11.07 -11.27
C LEU A 187 17.53 -11.19 -12.71
N PRO A 188 17.15 -10.34 -13.69
CA PRO A 188 17.72 -10.41 -15.04
C PRO A 188 19.23 -10.14 -15.05
N ALA A 189 19.72 -9.22 -14.20
CA ALA A 189 21.16 -8.94 -14.10
C ALA A 189 21.94 -10.15 -13.57
N ARG A 190 21.42 -10.83 -12.55
CA ARG A 190 21.98 -12.09 -12.04
C ARG A 190 21.96 -13.17 -13.11
N PHE A 191 20.85 -13.32 -13.83
CA PHE A 191 20.72 -14.28 -14.92
C PHE A 191 21.77 -14.04 -16.01
N ILE A 192 21.91 -12.80 -16.48
CA ILE A 192 22.92 -12.42 -17.49
C ILE A 192 24.34 -12.71 -16.99
N ALA A 193 24.66 -12.40 -15.73
CA ALA A 193 25.97 -12.69 -15.16
C ALA A 193 26.28 -14.19 -15.14
N VAL A 194 25.29 -15.02 -14.76
CA VAL A 194 25.41 -16.48 -14.75
C VAL A 194 25.55 -17.03 -16.16
N VAL A 195 24.73 -16.59 -17.10
CA VAL A 195 24.80 -16.99 -18.52
C VAL A 195 26.15 -16.62 -19.12
N ARG A 196 26.64 -15.39 -18.89
CA ARG A 196 27.98 -14.96 -19.35
C ARG A 196 29.09 -15.80 -18.73
N LYS A 197 29.02 -16.12 -17.44
CA LYS A 197 30.00 -17.00 -16.76
C LYS A 197 29.98 -18.41 -17.37
N ARG A 198 28.80 -19.00 -17.57
CA ARG A 198 28.64 -20.32 -18.20
C ARG A 198 29.10 -20.34 -19.65
N ALA A 199 28.72 -19.35 -20.45
CA ALA A 199 29.13 -19.24 -21.84
C ALA A 199 30.65 -19.10 -21.98
N ARG A 200 31.29 -18.24 -21.16
CA ARG A 200 32.75 -18.11 -21.13
C ARG A 200 33.43 -19.43 -20.75
N ASN A 201 32.90 -20.15 -19.76
CA ASN A 201 33.44 -21.44 -19.35
C ASN A 201 33.26 -22.52 -20.43
N ALA A 202 32.09 -22.57 -21.08
CA ALA A 202 31.82 -23.49 -22.17
C ALA A 202 32.72 -23.24 -23.38
N ILE A 203 32.92 -21.96 -23.76
CA ILE A 203 33.86 -21.58 -24.83
C ILE A 203 35.29 -21.98 -24.46
N ARG A 204 35.72 -21.74 -23.21
CA ARG A 204 37.04 -22.14 -22.73
C ARG A 204 37.22 -23.66 -22.76
N GLN A 205 36.22 -24.42 -22.33
CA GLN A 205 36.24 -25.90 -22.38
C GLN A 205 36.26 -26.41 -23.82
N ASN A 206 35.45 -25.84 -24.72
CA ASN A 206 35.46 -26.25 -26.13
C ASN A 206 36.81 -25.96 -26.81
N ARG A 207 37.46 -24.84 -26.47
CA ARG A 207 38.83 -24.55 -26.93
C ARG A 207 39.83 -25.57 -26.40
N MET A 208 39.77 -25.94 -25.12
CA MET A 208 40.63 -26.99 -24.56
C MET A 208 40.42 -28.34 -25.27
N ASN A 209 39.17 -28.73 -25.53
CA ASN A 209 38.84 -29.98 -26.24
C ASN A 209 39.38 -30.00 -27.68
N THR A 210 39.50 -28.83 -28.32
CA THR A 210 40.04 -28.69 -29.68
C THR A 210 41.55 -28.40 -29.70
N SER A 211 42.27 -28.62 -28.58
CA SER A 211 43.70 -28.33 -28.43
C SER A 211 44.09 -26.88 -28.74
N ARG A 212 43.17 -25.94 -28.49
CA ARG A 212 43.39 -24.49 -28.63
C ARG A 212 43.53 -23.84 -27.25
N CYS A 213 44.38 -22.81 -27.16
CA CYS A 213 44.56 -22.03 -25.95
C CYS A 213 43.22 -21.40 -25.51
N PRO A 214 42.80 -21.54 -24.23
CA PRO A 214 41.54 -21.00 -23.76
C PRO A 214 41.49 -19.46 -23.77
N ASN A 215 42.64 -18.79 -23.67
CA ASN A 215 42.75 -17.33 -23.65
C ASN A 215 42.72 -16.75 -25.08
N CYS A 216 43.78 -16.98 -25.87
CA CYS A 216 43.92 -16.37 -27.21
C CYS A 216 43.36 -17.22 -28.38
N GLY A 217 43.13 -18.52 -28.20
CA GLY A 217 42.62 -19.41 -29.26
C GLY A 217 43.69 -20.03 -30.17
N TYR A 218 44.99 -19.79 -29.92
CA TYR A 218 46.10 -20.41 -30.68
C TYR A 218 46.10 -21.94 -30.58
N ASN A 219 46.47 -22.64 -31.66
CA ASN A 219 46.57 -24.10 -31.66
C ASN A 219 47.81 -24.56 -30.87
N VAL A 220 47.62 -25.07 -29.66
CA VAL A 220 48.71 -25.47 -28.76
C VAL A 220 49.12 -26.93 -28.93
N ARG A 221 48.69 -27.61 -30.00
CA ARG A 221 48.98 -29.04 -30.20
C ARG A 221 50.47 -29.36 -30.21
N SER A 222 51.30 -28.51 -30.80
CA SER A 222 52.77 -28.66 -30.80
C SER A 222 53.45 -28.16 -29.53
N THR A 223 52.81 -27.25 -28.78
CA THR A 223 53.38 -26.57 -27.61
C THR A 223 52.82 -27.06 -26.27
N MET A 224 51.94 -28.06 -26.28
CA MET A 224 51.40 -28.70 -25.06
C MET A 224 52.48 -29.23 -24.13
N ILE A 225 53.63 -29.65 -24.66
CA ILE A 225 54.75 -30.16 -23.86
C ILE A 225 55.36 -29.06 -22.98
N LEU A 226 55.39 -27.82 -23.47
CA LEU A 226 55.95 -26.67 -22.73
C LEU A 226 55.00 -26.12 -21.65
N GLY A 227 53.73 -26.53 -21.66
CA GLY A 227 52.73 -26.11 -20.68
C GLY A 227 52.33 -24.62 -20.74
N ARG A 228 52.86 -23.84 -21.70
CA ARG A 228 52.54 -22.42 -21.92
C ARG A 228 52.24 -22.13 -23.39
N CYS A 229 51.31 -21.22 -23.65
CA CYS A 229 50.98 -20.76 -25.00
C CYS A 229 52.04 -19.76 -25.50
N PRO A 230 52.62 -19.95 -26.72
CA PRO A 230 53.65 -19.05 -27.24
C PRO A 230 53.13 -17.63 -27.55
N GLU A 231 51.84 -17.48 -27.86
CA GLU A 231 51.24 -16.19 -28.23
C GLU A 231 50.93 -15.31 -27.01
N CYS A 232 50.32 -15.89 -25.97
CA CYS A 232 49.80 -15.13 -24.83
C CYS A 232 50.46 -15.46 -23.49
N GLY A 233 51.42 -16.38 -23.47
CA GLY A 233 52.13 -16.82 -22.27
C GLY A 233 51.29 -17.58 -21.23
N SER A 234 49.97 -17.73 -21.44
CA SER A 234 49.09 -18.41 -20.48
C SER A 234 49.40 -19.90 -20.34
N SER A 235 49.22 -20.42 -19.12
CA SER A 235 49.34 -21.84 -18.79
C SER A 235 48.25 -22.65 -19.50
N VAL A 236 48.62 -23.77 -20.13
CA VAL A 236 47.68 -24.63 -20.87
C VAL A 236 46.97 -25.62 -19.94
N TYR A 237 47.61 -26.02 -18.83
CA TYR A 237 47.10 -27.04 -17.90
C TYR A 237 46.43 -26.50 -16.64
N GLU A 238 46.36 -25.18 -16.47
CA GLU A 238 45.73 -24.62 -15.28
C GLU A 238 44.22 -24.85 -15.38
N ARG A 239 43.79 -25.95 -14.75
CA ARG A 239 42.40 -26.32 -14.65
C ARG A 239 41.72 -25.14 -13.95
N PRO A 240 40.73 -24.47 -14.58
CA PRO A 240 40.12 -23.32 -13.96
C PRO A 240 39.55 -23.75 -12.62
N GLU A 241 40.12 -23.24 -11.54
CA GLU A 241 39.59 -23.46 -10.19
C GLU A 241 38.20 -22.81 -10.14
N TYR A 242 37.18 -23.62 -9.86
CA TYR A 242 35.78 -23.19 -9.76
C TYR A 242 35.24 -23.26 -8.33
#